data_AF-A0A6P5RUF0-F1
#
_entry.id   AF-A0A6P5RUF0-F1
#
_cell.length_a   1.000
_cell.length_b   1.000
_cell.length_c   1.000
_cell.angle_alpha   90.00
_cell.angle_beta   90.00
_cell.angle_gamma   90.00
#
_symmetry.space_group_name_H-M   'P 1'
#
loop_
_entity.id
_entity.type
_entity.pdbx_description
1 polymer ?
#
loop_
_entity_poly.entity_id
_entity_poly.type
_entity_poly.pdbx_seq_one_letter_code
_entity_poly.pdbx_strand_id
1 'polypeptide(L)'
;MSEENDEVEIGEIGLENTMSLEETTQEPKVNMIFNTADEVLDYYKKYANRVGFPMKKRSSKKGDCGELKYVTLSCSRSGIPQGIVSNVLKPYPSIKCNCKAQLRAGICLDGRWKVNSVKLVHNHGLNPDDARYFRMNRAISSYMKRKIEVNDRAGIRVNKNYNSMVVEAGGHENMSFMEKDYESGRLRNVFWADSRSRAAYEEFGDAITFDTTYLTNKYDMPFAPFVGVNHHGHSILLGCGLISSEDTEIFVWLFKVWLACMSRHAPCGIITYQDRAMKNAIEIVFPNTRHRWCLWHIMKKLHEKLKSYKHYESIKFTLENIVYDSLTNIEFEDRWKEMIEKYELQSNDWLRGLYDERRRWVPSFVKGSFWAGMSTTQRSESMNAFFDDHVNSKTTLKQFVEQYENALMTKVEKENQADYKSSSADIQCSTHYFMEKQAQGVYTIAKFKEFQDELTGKMYCEVVDTKEDGVFLKYQISEDMIIAGKKKSVNFTVIFHEFDSEVKCNCSKFEFKGILCRHAIYVLIKHKMDLIPDKYILRRWRKDVTRRHTKIKISYNESNATLEAH
;
A
#
# COMPACT_ATOMS: atom_id res chain seq x y z
N MET A 1 37.43 -66.85 1.80
CA MET A 1 36.23 -67.57 2.26
C MET A 1 35.12 -66.55 2.26
N SER A 2 34.57 -66.31 1.07
CA SER A 2 33.37 -66.96 0.49
C SER A 2 32.18 -66.06 0.81
N GLU A 3 31.86 -65.07 -0.03
CA GLU A 3 31.14 -65.21 -1.32
C GLU A 3 30.01 -66.23 -1.25
N GLU A 4 28.78 -65.73 -1.20
CA GLU A 4 27.65 -66.34 -1.88
C GLU A 4 26.76 -65.21 -2.43
N ASN A 5 26.69 -65.19 -3.77
CA ASN A 5 25.86 -64.35 -4.61
C ASN A 5 24.44 -64.94 -4.64
N ASP A 6 23.43 -64.09 -4.48
CA ASP A 6 22.09 -64.36 -4.99
C ASP A 6 21.76 -63.30 -6.04
N GLU A 7 22.01 -63.67 -7.31
CA GLU A 7 21.49 -63.01 -8.50
C GLU A 7 20.00 -63.38 -8.63
N VAL A 8 19.11 -62.39 -8.61
CA VAL A 8 17.72 -62.56 -9.05
C VAL A 8 17.58 -61.88 -10.40
N GLU A 9 17.32 -62.72 -11.40
CA GLU A 9 17.08 -62.40 -12.81
C GLU A 9 16.02 -61.30 -12.99
N ILE A 10 16.40 -60.26 -13.74
CA ILE A 10 15.47 -59.28 -14.29
C ILE A 10 14.82 -59.93 -15.52
N GLY A 11 13.60 -60.42 -15.36
CA GLY A 11 12.79 -60.88 -16.48
C GLY A 11 12.46 -59.72 -17.43
N GLU A 12 13.00 -59.78 -18.64
CA GLU A 12 12.52 -59.02 -19.80
C GLU A 12 11.05 -59.39 -20.05
N ILE A 13 10.15 -58.43 -19.81
CA ILE A 13 8.79 -58.47 -20.36
C ILE A 13 8.70 -57.32 -21.35
N GLY A 14 8.50 -57.71 -22.61
CA GLY A 14 8.65 -56.91 -23.81
C GLY A 14 7.91 -55.58 -23.79
N LEU A 15 8.67 -54.54 -24.11
CA LEU A 15 8.16 -53.32 -24.74
C LEU A 15 7.77 -53.65 -26.19
N GLU A 16 6.54 -54.11 -26.39
CA GLU A 16 5.93 -54.11 -27.71
C GLU A 16 4.64 -53.28 -27.73
N ASN A 17 4.59 -52.40 -28.74
CA ASN A 17 3.45 -51.70 -29.30
C ASN A 17 2.97 -50.41 -28.61
N THR A 18 3.83 -49.41 -28.67
CA THR A 18 3.42 -48.07 -29.13
C THR A 18 2.87 -48.15 -30.56
N MET A 19 1.56 -48.38 -30.70
CA MET A 19 0.86 -48.12 -31.96
C MET A 19 0.01 -46.85 -31.83
N SER A 20 0.43 -45.87 -32.61
CA SER A 20 -0.25 -44.63 -32.96
C SER A 20 -1.65 -44.88 -33.50
N LEU A 21 -2.64 -44.32 -32.81
CA LEU A 21 -3.93 -43.97 -33.40
C LEU A 21 -4.05 -42.44 -33.33
N GLU A 22 -3.43 -41.77 -34.30
CA GLU A 22 -3.87 -40.43 -34.66
C GLU A 22 -5.32 -40.57 -35.18
N GLU A 23 -6.30 -40.32 -34.30
CA GLU A 23 -7.67 -40.06 -34.74
C GLU A 23 -7.63 -38.83 -35.65
N THR A 24 -7.60 -39.08 -36.96
CA THR A 24 -7.66 -38.06 -38.01
C THR A 24 -9.00 -37.33 -37.91
N THR A 25 -9.06 -36.29 -37.06
CA THR A 25 -10.27 -35.48 -36.90
C THR A 25 -10.60 -34.84 -38.25
N GLN A 26 -11.60 -35.33 -38.98
CA GLN A 26 -11.88 -34.81 -40.33
C GLN A 26 -12.13 -33.30 -40.31
N GLU A 27 -11.81 -32.56 -41.38
CA GLU A 27 -12.15 -31.12 -41.46
C GLU A 27 -13.67 -30.89 -41.35
N PRO A 28 -14.13 -29.84 -40.65
CA PRO A 28 -15.55 -29.58 -40.46
C PRO A 28 -16.25 -29.30 -41.79
N LYS A 29 -17.28 -30.10 -42.11
CA LYS A 29 -18.09 -29.95 -43.32
C LYS A 29 -19.54 -29.57 -42.99
N VAL A 30 -20.19 -28.88 -43.91
CA VAL A 30 -21.63 -28.63 -43.83
C VAL A 30 -22.37 -29.98 -43.87
N ASN A 31 -23.44 -30.10 -43.09
CA ASN A 31 -24.25 -31.31 -42.91
C ASN A 31 -23.66 -32.42 -42.00
N MET A 32 -22.56 -32.20 -41.28
CA MET A 32 -22.14 -33.11 -40.21
C MET A 32 -23.20 -33.14 -39.09
N ILE A 33 -23.46 -34.32 -38.53
CA ILE A 33 -24.50 -34.58 -37.53
C ILE A 33 -23.86 -35.06 -36.22
N PHE A 34 -24.34 -34.54 -35.10
CA PHE A 34 -23.90 -34.86 -33.74
C PHE A 34 -25.12 -35.12 -32.86
N ASN A 35 -24.99 -35.88 -31.79
CA ASN A 35 -26.11 -36.18 -30.90
C ASN A 35 -26.38 -35.03 -29.93
N THR A 36 -25.34 -34.29 -29.53
CA THR A 36 -25.44 -33.22 -28.53
C THR A 36 -24.73 -31.93 -28.96
N ALA A 37 -25.11 -30.81 -28.34
CA ALA A 37 -24.42 -29.54 -28.52
C ALA A 37 -22.96 -29.60 -28.01
N ASP A 38 -22.72 -30.41 -26.98
CA ASP A 38 -21.41 -30.59 -26.36
C ASP A 38 -20.47 -31.40 -27.26
N GLU A 39 -20.97 -32.39 -28.00
CA GLU A 39 -20.21 -33.09 -29.04
C GLU A 39 -19.77 -32.13 -30.16
N VAL A 40 -20.62 -31.20 -30.58
CA VAL A 40 -20.25 -30.16 -31.57
C VAL A 40 -19.14 -29.26 -31.04
N LEU A 41 -19.23 -28.88 -29.75
CA LEU A 41 -18.23 -28.06 -29.07
C LEU A 41 -16.90 -28.80 -28.94
N ASP A 42 -16.90 -30.05 -28.51
CA ASP A 42 -15.71 -30.88 -28.35
C ASP A 42 -15.04 -31.15 -29.69
N TYR A 43 -15.82 -31.50 -30.72
CA TYR A 43 -15.32 -31.71 -32.07
C TYR A 43 -14.63 -30.46 -32.63
N TYR A 44 -15.29 -29.29 -32.54
CA TYR A 44 -14.70 -28.05 -33.04
C TYR A 44 -13.50 -27.59 -32.20
N LYS A 45 -13.46 -27.90 -30.90
CA LYS A 45 -12.32 -27.66 -30.03
C LYS A 45 -11.12 -28.53 -30.43
N LYS A 46 -11.32 -29.83 -30.67
CA LYS A 46 -10.27 -30.74 -31.17
C LYS A 46 -9.70 -30.27 -32.50
N TYR A 47 -10.58 -29.89 -33.43
CA TYR A 47 -10.18 -29.30 -34.71
C TYR A 47 -9.36 -28.01 -34.53
N ALA A 48 -9.83 -27.09 -33.67
CA ALA A 48 -9.14 -25.82 -33.41
C ALA A 48 -7.76 -26.01 -32.76
N ASN A 49 -7.60 -27.02 -31.91
CA ASN A 49 -6.33 -27.36 -31.27
C ASN A 49 -5.34 -27.94 -32.27
N ARG A 50 -5.77 -28.86 -33.12
CA ARG A 50 -4.91 -29.43 -34.17
C ARG A 50 -4.45 -28.37 -35.17
N VAL A 51 -5.33 -27.48 -35.58
CA VAL A 51 -5.00 -26.43 -36.55
C VAL A 51 -4.24 -25.27 -35.91
N GLY A 52 -4.40 -25.04 -34.61
CA GLY A 52 -3.64 -24.03 -33.87
C GLY A 52 -4.30 -22.65 -33.82
N PHE A 53 -5.60 -22.58 -33.53
CA PHE A 53 -6.28 -21.32 -33.22
C PHE A 53 -7.16 -21.37 -31.97
N PRO A 54 -7.27 -20.28 -31.21
CA PRO A 54 -8.16 -20.22 -30.08
C PRO A 54 -9.61 -20.09 -30.56
N MET A 55 -10.52 -20.97 -30.09
CA MET A 55 -11.96 -20.86 -30.36
C MET A 55 -12.74 -20.23 -29.20
N LYS A 56 -13.89 -19.64 -29.49
CA LYS A 56 -14.88 -19.15 -28.51
C LYS A 56 -16.31 -19.40 -28.98
N LYS A 57 -17.24 -19.53 -28.04
CA LYS A 57 -18.69 -19.47 -28.32
C LYS A 57 -19.08 -18.01 -28.58
N ARG A 58 -19.52 -17.68 -29.79
CA ARG A 58 -19.89 -16.31 -30.21
C ARG A 58 -21.31 -15.96 -29.78
N SER A 59 -22.24 -16.89 -29.99
CA SER A 59 -23.64 -16.72 -29.65
C SER A 59 -24.31 -18.08 -29.53
N SER A 60 -25.39 -18.14 -28.75
CA SER A 60 -26.32 -19.26 -28.74
C SER A 60 -27.75 -18.76 -28.58
N LYS A 61 -28.70 -19.44 -29.20
CA LYS A 61 -30.14 -19.18 -29.03
C LYS A 61 -30.75 -20.35 -28.25
N LYS A 62 -31.49 -20.04 -27.19
CA LYS A 62 -32.30 -21.01 -26.44
C LYS A 62 -33.74 -20.92 -26.91
N GLY A 63 -34.46 -22.04 -26.89
CA GLY A 63 -35.91 -22.08 -27.08
C GLY A 63 -36.67 -21.68 -25.82
N ASP A 64 -37.99 -21.66 -25.91
CA ASP A 64 -38.89 -21.18 -24.85
C ASP A 64 -38.86 -22.07 -23.59
N CYS A 65 -38.48 -23.34 -23.72
CA CYS A 65 -38.24 -24.29 -22.63
C CYS A 65 -36.80 -24.26 -22.06
N GLY A 66 -35.93 -23.35 -22.52
CA GLY A 66 -34.54 -23.23 -22.06
C GLY A 66 -33.51 -24.11 -22.78
N GLU A 67 -33.94 -25.00 -23.67
CA GLU A 67 -33.07 -25.87 -24.48
C GLU A 67 -32.30 -25.10 -25.56
N LEU A 68 -31.04 -25.45 -25.79
CA LEU A 68 -30.20 -24.81 -26.80
C LEU A 68 -30.69 -25.20 -28.21
N LYS A 69 -31.11 -24.24 -29.04
CA LYS A 69 -31.56 -24.50 -30.42
C LYS A 69 -30.50 -24.17 -31.48
N TYR A 70 -29.54 -23.31 -31.14
CA TYR A 70 -28.53 -22.82 -32.09
C TYR A 70 -27.24 -22.41 -31.40
N VAL A 71 -26.09 -22.73 -31.99
CA VAL A 71 -24.77 -22.34 -31.51
C VAL A 71 -23.89 -21.81 -32.65
N THR A 72 -23.18 -20.71 -32.40
CA THR A 72 -22.13 -20.20 -33.29
C THR A 72 -20.79 -20.22 -32.56
N LEU A 73 -19.85 -20.98 -33.07
CA LEU A 73 -18.46 -21.07 -32.63
C LEU A 73 -17.60 -20.23 -33.57
N SER A 74 -16.60 -19.51 -33.06
CA SER A 74 -15.76 -18.63 -33.87
C SER A 74 -14.35 -18.57 -33.34
N CYS A 75 -13.40 -18.15 -34.17
CA CYS A 75 -12.05 -17.82 -33.70
C CYS A 75 -12.11 -16.70 -32.65
N SER A 76 -11.33 -16.81 -31.58
CA SER A 76 -11.22 -15.80 -30.52
C SER A 76 -10.63 -14.48 -31.00
N ARG A 77 -9.90 -14.49 -32.14
CA ARG A 77 -9.42 -13.29 -32.84
C ARG A 77 -10.51 -12.58 -33.68
N SER A 78 -11.75 -13.08 -33.69
CA SER A 78 -12.91 -12.44 -34.34
C SER A 78 -13.37 -11.18 -33.60
N GLY A 79 -13.75 -10.16 -34.39
CA GLY A 79 -14.13 -8.82 -33.95
C GLY A 79 -13.09 -7.76 -34.32
N ILE A 80 -13.51 -6.50 -34.38
CA ILE A 80 -12.62 -5.36 -34.60
C ILE A 80 -12.04 -4.94 -33.24
N PRO A 81 -10.73 -4.67 -33.12
CA PRO A 81 -10.16 -4.13 -31.89
C PRO A 81 -10.81 -2.79 -31.56
N GLN A 82 -11.48 -2.69 -30.41
CA GLN A 82 -11.98 -1.42 -29.89
C GLN A 82 -10.83 -0.74 -29.14
N GLY A 83 -10.16 0.22 -29.78
CA GLY A 83 -9.21 1.09 -29.10
C GLY A 83 -9.97 2.27 -28.47
N ILE A 84 -9.91 2.40 -27.14
CA ILE A 84 -10.12 3.73 -26.54
C ILE A 84 -8.89 4.54 -26.93
N VAL A 85 -9.11 5.59 -27.72
CA VAL A 85 -8.08 6.54 -28.12
C VAL A 85 -7.68 7.33 -26.87
N SER A 86 -6.68 6.86 -26.11
CA SER A 86 -6.17 7.67 -24.99
C SER A 86 -4.65 7.66 -24.78
N ASN A 87 -3.85 6.96 -25.59
CA ASN A 87 -2.41 7.28 -25.67
C ASN A 87 -1.71 6.64 -26.88
N VAL A 88 -1.24 7.45 -27.83
CA VAL A 88 -0.49 7.00 -29.03
C VAL A 88 0.90 6.44 -28.65
N LEU A 89 1.40 6.76 -27.45
CA LEU A 89 2.73 6.39 -26.98
C LEU A 89 2.81 5.01 -26.30
N LYS A 90 1.68 4.32 -26.04
CA LYS A 90 1.64 2.95 -25.51
C LYS A 90 0.45 2.16 -26.08
N PRO A 91 0.59 1.51 -27.26
CA PRO A 91 -0.47 0.67 -27.80
C PRO A 91 -0.66 -0.58 -26.93
N TYR A 92 -1.88 -0.82 -26.46
CA TYR A 92 -2.25 -2.10 -25.83
C TYR A 92 -2.36 -3.19 -26.92
N PRO A 93 -1.66 -4.33 -26.79
CA PRO A 93 -1.77 -5.42 -27.76
C PRO A 93 -3.17 -6.06 -27.71
N SER A 94 -3.93 -5.93 -28.81
CA SER A 94 -5.24 -6.57 -28.96
C SER A 94 -5.13 -7.85 -29.79
N ILE A 95 -5.76 -8.92 -29.32
CA ILE A 95 -5.81 -10.23 -30.00
C ILE A 95 -6.82 -10.21 -31.18
N LYS A 96 -7.57 -9.12 -31.37
CA LYS A 96 -8.64 -8.99 -32.36
C LYS A 96 -8.11 -8.55 -33.73
N CYS A 97 -8.31 -9.36 -34.76
CA CYS A 97 -7.89 -9.07 -36.15
C CYS A 97 -9.06 -9.18 -37.14
N ASN A 98 -10.30 -9.12 -36.67
CA ASN A 98 -11.51 -9.30 -37.48
C ASN A 98 -11.57 -10.64 -38.23
N CYS A 99 -11.02 -11.71 -37.63
CA CYS A 99 -11.05 -13.05 -38.21
C CYS A 99 -12.49 -13.54 -38.44
N LYS A 100 -12.77 -14.06 -39.64
CA LYS A 100 -14.11 -14.50 -40.08
C LYS A 100 -14.36 -16.00 -39.90
N ALA A 101 -13.37 -16.75 -39.40
CA ALA A 101 -13.49 -18.18 -39.17
C ALA A 101 -14.56 -18.49 -38.11
N GLN A 102 -15.55 -19.30 -38.48
CA GLN A 102 -16.69 -19.65 -37.62
C GLN A 102 -17.39 -20.94 -38.09
N LEU A 103 -17.98 -21.65 -37.14
CA LEU A 103 -18.85 -22.81 -37.34
C LEU A 103 -20.22 -22.51 -36.73
N ARG A 104 -21.30 -22.82 -37.45
CA ARG A 104 -22.69 -22.64 -37.00
C ARG A 104 -23.39 -23.99 -37.02
N ALA A 105 -24.00 -24.36 -35.90
CA ALA A 105 -24.78 -25.58 -35.77
C ALA A 105 -26.13 -25.29 -35.11
N GLY A 106 -27.15 -26.07 -35.49
CA GLY A 106 -28.49 -25.97 -34.93
C GLY A 106 -29.12 -27.35 -34.73
N ILE A 107 -30.13 -27.40 -33.87
CA ILE A 107 -30.88 -28.64 -33.61
C ILE A 107 -31.87 -28.92 -34.75
N CYS A 108 -31.92 -30.17 -35.20
CA CYS A 108 -32.88 -30.69 -36.16
C CYS A 108 -34.16 -31.17 -35.43
N LEU A 109 -35.23 -31.39 -36.18
CA LEU A 109 -36.51 -31.88 -35.63
C LEU A 109 -36.40 -33.26 -34.96
N ASP A 110 -35.38 -34.04 -35.30
CA ASP A 110 -35.06 -35.35 -34.75
C ASP A 110 -34.20 -35.29 -33.47
N GLY A 111 -33.97 -34.09 -32.92
CA GLY A 111 -33.18 -33.87 -31.70
C GLY A 111 -31.66 -33.87 -31.91
N ARG A 112 -31.17 -34.18 -33.12
CA ARG A 112 -29.73 -34.18 -33.43
C ARG A 112 -29.25 -32.80 -33.85
N TRP A 113 -27.95 -32.55 -33.69
CA TRP A 113 -27.31 -31.30 -34.05
C TRP A 113 -26.66 -31.38 -35.42
N LYS A 114 -26.98 -30.43 -36.29
CA LYS A 114 -26.46 -30.35 -37.65
C LYS A 114 -25.62 -29.10 -37.86
N VAL A 115 -24.47 -29.25 -38.52
CA VAL A 115 -23.61 -28.13 -38.93
C VAL A 115 -24.21 -27.45 -40.16
N ASN A 116 -24.66 -26.20 -39.99
CA ASN A 116 -25.34 -25.41 -41.02
C ASN A 116 -24.37 -24.59 -41.88
N SER A 117 -23.26 -24.12 -41.31
CA SER A 117 -22.31 -23.29 -42.03
C SER A 117 -20.91 -23.38 -41.41
N VAL A 118 -19.90 -23.50 -42.26
CA VAL A 118 -18.49 -23.53 -41.86
C VAL A 118 -17.71 -22.51 -42.67
N LYS A 119 -16.90 -21.69 -41.98
CA LYS A 119 -15.90 -20.79 -42.57
C LYS A 119 -14.56 -21.10 -41.92
N LEU A 120 -13.61 -21.64 -42.68
CA LEU A 120 -12.29 -22.08 -42.19
C LEU A 120 -11.15 -21.13 -42.57
N VAL A 121 -11.41 -20.10 -43.39
CA VAL A 121 -10.36 -19.15 -43.79
C VAL A 121 -10.01 -18.22 -42.63
N HIS A 122 -8.75 -18.24 -42.24
CA HIS A 122 -8.15 -17.34 -41.26
C HIS A 122 -7.35 -16.23 -41.97
N ASN A 123 -7.26 -15.07 -41.34
CA ASN A 123 -6.45 -13.93 -41.81
C ASN A 123 -5.23 -13.67 -40.91
N HIS A 124 -4.78 -14.72 -40.21
CA HIS A 124 -3.63 -14.70 -39.30
C HIS A 124 -2.98 -16.08 -39.31
N GLY A 125 -1.69 -16.15 -38.95
CA GLY A 125 -0.98 -17.42 -38.79
C GLY A 125 -1.65 -18.35 -37.78
N LEU A 126 -1.52 -19.65 -38.04
CA LEU A 126 -2.04 -20.75 -37.24
C LEU A 126 -0.85 -21.61 -36.83
N ASN A 127 -0.72 -21.89 -35.54
CA ASN A 127 0.38 -22.68 -35.01
C ASN A 127 -0.16 -23.71 -34.03
N PRO A 128 -0.09 -25.02 -34.33
CA PRO A 128 -0.55 -26.08 -33.44
C PRO A 128 0.15 -26.04 -32.07
N ASP A 129 1.42 -25.65 -32.01
CA ASP A 129 2.19 -25.54 -30.77
C ASP A 129 1.64 -24.45 -29.83
N ASP A 130 0.90 -23.49 -30.38
CA ASP A 130 0.27 -22.43 -29.58
C ASP A 130 -0.96 -22.94 -28.80
N ALA A 131 -1.46 -24.15 -29.11
CA ALA A 131 -2.70 -24.69 -28.55
C ALA A 131 -2.70 -24.78 -27.02
N ARG A 132 -1.53 -25.01 -26.41
CA ARG A 132 -1.35 -25.06 -24.96
C ARG A 132 -1.55 -23.71 -24.27
N TYR A 133 -1.35 -22.60 -24.98
CA TYR A 133 -1.51 -21.24 -24.43
C TYR A 133 -2.95 -20.73 -24.53
N PHE A 134 -3.83 -21.41 -25.26
CA PHE A 134 -5.22 -20.99 -25.42
C PHE A 134 -5.99 -21.16 -24.11
N ARG A 135 -6.64 -20.09 -23.63
CA ARG A 135 -7.39 -20.05 -22.36
C ARG A 135 -8.41 -21.20 -22.19
N MET A 136 -8.98 -21.70 -23.28
CA MET A 136 -9.98 -22.79 -23.25
C MET A 136 -9.37 -24.19 -23.07
N ASN A 137 -8.06 -24.33 -23.30
CA ASN A 137 -7.31 -25.57 -23.09
C ASN A 137 -6.55 -25.57 -21.77
N ARG A 138 -6.49 -24.42 -21.08
CA ARG A 138 -5.84 -24.29 -19.78
C ARG A 138 -6.78 -24.76 -18.69
N ALA A 139 -6.48 -25.92 -18.08
CA ALA A 139 -7.29 -26.54 -17.05
C ALA A 139 -6.40 -27.19 -15.99
N ILE A 140 -6.70 -26.93 -14.72
CA ILE A 140 -6.00 -27.56 -13.58
C ILE A 140 -6.80 -28.80 -13.18
N SER A 141 -6.17 -29.98 -13.25
CA SER A 141 -6.81 -31.25 -12.87
C SER A 141 -7.19 -31.25 -11.37
N SER A 142 -8.18 -32.06 -11.00
CA SER A 142 -8.62 -32.21 -9.60
C SER A 142 -7.49 -32.75 -8.70
N TYR A 143 -6.68 -33.68 -9.22
CA TYR A 143 -5.47 -34.17 -8.55
C TYR A 143 -4.48 -33.05 -8.27
N MET A 144 -4.17 -32.23 -9.29
CA MET A 144 -3.26 -31.09 -9.14
C MET A 144 -3.82 -30.07 -8.16
N LYS A 145 -5.12 -29.76 -8.17
CA LYS A 145 -5.74 -28.88 -7.15
C LYS A 145 -5.54 -29.39 -5.73
N ARG A 146 -5.78 -30.68 -5.48
CA ARG A 146 -5.59 -31.30 -4.16
C ARG A 146 -4.12 -31.26 -3.72
N LYS A 147 -3.20 -31.54 -4.65
CA LYS A 147 -1.75 -31.47 -4.38
C LYS A 147 -1.30 -30.03 -4.11
N ILE A 148 -1.86 -29.05 -4.82
CA ILE A 148 -1.66 -27.63 -4.56
C ILE A 148 -2.10 -27.29 -3.13
N GLU A 149 -3.27 -27.74 -2.70
CA GLU A 149 -3.77 -27.51 -1.34
C GLU A 149 -2.88 -28.15 -0.27
N VAL A 150 -2.40 -29.38 -0.50
CA VAL A 150 -1.49 -30.08 0.44
C VAL A 150 -0.14 -29.37 0.51
N ASN A 151 0.42 -28.97 -0.62
CA ASN A 151 1.68 -28.25 -0.69
C ASN A 151 1.58 -26.84 -0.10
N ASP A 152 0.40 -26.22 -0.17
CA ASP A 152 0.10 -24.95 0.50
C ASP A 152 0.06 -25.11 2.03
N ARG A 153 -0.58 -26.18 2.53
CA ARG A 153 -0.55 -26.54 3.96
C ARG A 153 0.88 -26.80 4.44
N ALA A 154 1.72 -27.40 3.59
CA ALA A 154 3.13 -27.65 3.85
C ALA A 154 4.03 -26.41 3.67
N GLY A 155 3.52 -25.29 3.14
CA GLY A 155 4.27 -24.05 2.96
C GLY A 155 5.30 -24.07 1.80
N ILE A 156 5.10 -24.92 0.79
CA ILE A 156 6.00 -25.02 -0.36
C ILE A 156 5.72 -23.85 -1.33
N ARG A 157 6.79 -23.09 -1.65
CA ARG A 157 6.73 -21.94 -2.57
C ARG A 157 6.09 -22.28 -3.91
N VAL A 158 5.30 -21.36 -4.46
CA VAL A 158 4.56 -21.53 -5.73
C VAL A 158 5.47 -21.92 -6.89
N ASN A 159 6.56 -21.19 -7.10
CA ASN A 159 7.50 -21.50 -8.18
C ASN A 159 8.14 -22.89 -8.00
N LYS A 160 8.46 -23.29 -6.77
CA LYS A 160 8.98 -24.63 -6.46
C LYS A 160 7.92 -25.72 -6.65
N ASN A 161 6.67 -25.43 -6.32
CA ASN A 161 5.53 -26.33 -6.48
C ASN A 161 5.19 -26.51 -7.97
N TYR A 162 5.15 -25.42 -8.74
CA TYR A 162 4.96 -25.43 -10.19
C TYR A 162 6.10 -26.18 -10.88
N ASN A 163 7.37 -25.90 -10.55
CA ASN A 163 8.51 -26.63 -11.10
C ASN A 163 8.48 -28.10 -10.71
N SER A 164 8.07 -28.46 -9.50
CA SER A 164 7.87 -29.85 -9.11
C SER A 164 6.80 -30.55 -9.97
N MET A 165 5.72 -29.85 -10.32
CA MET A 165 4.68 -30.37 -11.21
C MET A 165 5.15 -30.47 -12.66
N VAL A 166 5.98 -29.53 -13.11
CA VAL A 166 6.62 -29.58 -14.44
C VAL A 166 7.56 -30.78 -14.55
N VAL A 167 8.37 -31.03 -13.51
CA VAL A 167 9.26 -32.20 -13.45
C VAL A 167 8.47 -33.50 -13.43
N GLU A 168 7.40 -33.57 -12.64
CA GLU A 168 6.50 -34.72 -12.59
C GLU A 168 5.76 -34.95 -13.92
N ALA A 169 5.39 -33.88 -14.63
CA ALA A 169 4.80 -33.95 -15.96
C ALA A 169 5.82 -34.26 -17.06
N GLY A 170 7.13 -34.33 -16.74
CA GLY A 170 8.19 -34.64 -17.71
C GLY A 170 8.51 -33.50 -18.68
N GLY A 171 8.22 -32.24 -18.33
CA GLY A 171 8.52 -31.08 -19.17
C GLY A 171 7.40 -30.04 -19.20
N HIS A 172 7.74 -28.81 -19.63
CA HIS A 172 6.76 -27.73 -19.72
C HIS A 172 5.74 -27.96 -20.85
N GLU A 173 6.10 -28.72 -21.89
CA GLU A 173 5.19 -29.12 -22.96
C GLU A 173 4.01 -29.98 -22.48
N ASN A 174 4.16 -30.71 -21.38
CA ASN A 174 3.16 -31.64 -20.86
C ASN A 174 2.22 -31.02 -19.82
N MET A 175 2.37 -29.72 -19.54
CA MET A 175 1.55 -29.00 -18.55
C MET A 175 0.27 -28.45 -19.16
N SER A 176 -0.88 -28.72 -18.53
CA SER A 176 -2.19 -28.23 -18.96
C SER A 176 -2.54 -26.83 -18.48
N PHE A 177 -1.64 -26.13 -17.79
CA PHE A 177 -1.83 -24.77 -17.27
C PHE A 177 -0.49 -24.05 -17.07
N MET A 178 -0.52 -22.72 -17.08
CA MET A 178 0.68 -21.90 -16.83
C MET A 178 0.79 -21.48 -15.37
N GLU A 179 1.98 -21.07 -14.94
CA GLU A 179 2.21 -20.45 -13.62
C GLU A 179 1.24 -19.28 -13.35
N LYS A 180 0.89 -18.49 -14.39
CA LYS A 180 -0.11 -17.41 -14.25
C LYS A 180 -1.55 -17.89 -13.99
N ASP A 181 -1.91 -19.10 -14.42
CA ASP A 181 -3.25 -19.65 -14.17
C ASP A 181 -3.37 -20.16 -12.73
N TYR A 182 -2.26 -20.62 -12.16
CA TYR A 182 -2.11 -20.97 -10.73
C TYR A 182 -2.42 -19.76 -9.83
N GLU A 183 -2.03 -18.55 -10.23
CA GLU A 183 -2.29 -17.31 -9.48
C GLU A 183 -3.73 -16.80 -9.59
N SER A 184 -4.46 -17.14 -10.66
CA SER A 184 -5.78 -16.56 -10.97
C SER A 184 -6.93 -17.06 -10.09
N GLY A 185 -6.74 -18.17 -9.37
CA GLY A 185 -7.70 -18.73 -8.41
C GLY A 185 -7.40 -18.40 -6.94
N ARG A 186 -6.40 -17.54 -6.65
CA ARG A 186 -5.98 -17.18 -5.29
C ARG A 186 -6.31 -15.72 -4.97
N LEU A 187 -6.53 -15.45 -3.68
CA LEU A 187 -6.69 -14.12 -3.12
C LEU A 187 -5.42 -13.28 -3.42
N ARG A 188 -5.49 -12.40 -4.42
CA ARG A 188 -4.33 -11.61 -4.87
C ARG A 188 -4.10 -10.35 -4.05
N ASN A 189 -5.16 -9.57 -3.84
CA ASN A 189 -5.09 -8.37 -3.04
C ASN A 189 -6.37 -8.25 -2.23
N VAL A 190 -6.24 -7.82 -0.98
CA VAL A 190 -7.36 -7.53 -0.09
C VAL A 190 -7.18 -6.13 0.43
N PHE A 191 -8.27 -5.39 0.49
CA PHE A 191 -8.34 -4.13 1.21
C PHE A 191 -9.53 -4.19 2.14
N TRP A 192 -9.36 -3.72 3.37
CA TRP A 192 -10.45 -3.57 4.31
C TRP A 192 -10.24 -2.34 5.20
N ALA A 193 -11.36 -1.74 5.60
CA ALA A 193 -11.42 -0.66 6.56
C ALA A 193 -12.75 -0.78 7.29
N ASP A 194 -12.71 -0.85 8.62
CA ASP A 194 -13.92 -0.92 9.43
C ASP A 194 -14.67 0.43 9.45
N SER A 195 -15.91 0.40 9.92
CA SER A 195 -16.77 1.60 9.98
C SER A 195 -16.20 2.70 10.87
N ARG A 196 -15.49 2.34 11.95
CA ARG A 196 -14.83 3.28 12.86
C ARG A 196 -13.62 3.94 12.22
N SER A 197 -12.78 3.18 11.52
CA SER A 197 -11.63 3.67 10.76
C SER A 197 -12.06 4.65 9.69
N ARG A 198 -13.14 4.36 8.96
CA ARG A 198 -13.71 5.26 7.95
C ARG A 198 -14.22 6.57 8.58
N ALA A 199 -14.92 6.49 9.71
CA ALA A 199 -15.36 7.68 10.44
C ALA A 199 -14.21 8.46 11.07
N ALA A 200 -13.15 7.78 11.51
CA ALA A 200 -11.94 8.40 12.05
C ALA A 200 -11.15 9.14 10.96
N TYR A 201 -11.17 8.62 9.72
CA TYR A 201 -10.52 9.25 8.57
C TYR A 201 -11.10 10.64 8.26
N GLU A 202 -12.40 10.87 8.47
CA GLU A 202 -13.02 12.19 8.29
C GLU A 202 -12.34 13.28 9.14
N GLU A 203 -11.83 12.91 10.32
CA GLU A 203 -11.20 13.82 11.28
C GLU A 203 -9.67 13.78 11.20
N PHE A 204 -9.09 12.61 10.90
CA PHE A 204 -7.66 12.34 11.02
C PHE A 204 -6.98 11.97 9.70
N GLY A 205 -7.64 12.20 8.56
CA GLY A 205 -7.11 11.98 7.21
C GLY A 205 -6.23 13.10 6.66
N ASP A 206 -5.97 14.14 7.45
CA ASP A 206 -5.12 15.29 7.10
C ASP A 206 -3.64 14.92 6.93
N ALA A 207 -3.14 13.95 7.69
CA ALA A 207 -1.83 13.38 7.47
C ALA A 207 -1.86 11.89 7.81
N ILE A 208 -1.38 11.06 6.87
CA ILE A 208 -1.32 9.60 7.04
C ILE A 208 0.08 9.07 6.72
N THR A 209 0.44 7.94 7.33
CA THR A 209 1.60 7.13 6.97
C THR A 209 1.13 5.86 6.27
N PHE A 210 1.90 5.43 5.29
CA PHE A 210 1.68 4.20 4.54
C PHE A 210 3.01 3.47 4.36
N ASP A 211 3.10 2.24 4.82
CA ASP A 211 4.35 1.48 4.90
C ASP A 211 4.08 -0.02 4.80
N THR A 212 4.67 -0.67 3.81
CA THR A 212 4.56 -2.11 3.56
C THR A 212 5.71 -2.94 4.13
N THR A 213 6.72 -2.29 4.73
CA THR A 213 7.91 -2.97 5.28
C THR A 213 7.67 -3.70 6.59
N TYR A 214 6.48 -3.55 7.17
CA TYR A 214 6.19 -4.02 8.51
C TYR A 214 6.11 -5.55 8.61
N LEU A 215 5.35 -6.19 7.74
CA LEU A 215 5.13 -7.64 7.77
C LEU A 215 4.95 -8.20 6.37
N THR A 216 5.81 -9.13 6.01
CA THR A 216 5.52 -10.18 5.01
C THR A 216 4.98 -11.38 5.78
N ASN A 217 3.71 -11.72 5.59
CA ASN A 217 3.13 -12.92 6.22
C ASN A 217 3.77 -14.20 5.63
N LYS A 218 3.41 -15.40 6.15
CA LYS A 218 3.91 -16.70 5.62
C LYS A 218 3.69 -16.88 4.09
N TYR A 219 2.77 -16.12 3.51
CA TYR A 219 2.44 -16.14 2.08
C TYR A 219 3.19 -15.09 1.26
N ASP A 220 4.15 -14.38 1.87
CA ASP A 220 4.95 -13.32 1.26
C ASP A 220 4.10 -12.16 0.70
N MET A 221 2.91 -11.93 1.29
CA MET A 221 2.06 -10.79 0.96
C MET A 221 2.41 -9.62 1.89
N PRO A 222 2.88 -8.48 1.36
CA PRO A 222 3.12 -7.29 2.17
C PRO A 222 1.82 -6.78 2.80
N PHE A 223 1.88 -6.54 4.10
CA PHE A 223 0.81 -5.86 4.82
C PHE A 223 0.96 -4.35 4.69
N ALA A 224 -0.10 -3.69 4.23
CA ALA A 224 -0.13 -2.30 3.81
C ALA A 224 -1.10 -1.45 4.65
N PRO A 225 -0.74 -1.10 5.90
CA PRO A 225 -1.55 -0.27 6.79
C PRO A 225 -1.54 1.21 6.39
N PHE A 226 -2.71 1.84 6.53
CA PHE A 226 -2.88 3.28 6.48
C PHE A 226 -3.10 3.78 7.90
N VAL A 227 -2.14 4.53 8.44
CA VAL A 227 -2.13 4.95 9.84
C VAL A 227 -2.17 6.48 9.91
N GLY A 228 -3.06 7.02 10.73
CA GLY A 228 -3.10 8.44 11.08
C GLY A 228 -2.74 8.68 12.54
N VAL A 229 -3.04 9.88 13.03
CA VAL A 229 -2.82 10.27 14.42
C VAL A 229 -4.12 10.84 15.00
N ASN A 230 -4.62 10.27 16.09
CA ASN A 230 -5.82 10.79 16.76
C ASN A 230 -5.53 12.06 17.57
N HIS A 231 -6.55 12.62 18.23
CA HIS A 231 -6.51 13.86 19.01
C HIS A 231 -5.63 13.83 20.27
N HIS A 232 -5.21 12.65 20.73
CA HIS A 232 -4.22 12.49 21.79
C HIS A 232 -2.78 12.48 21.26
N GLY A 233 -2.59 12.35 19.94
CA GLY A 233 -1.29 12.11 19.36
C GLY A 233 -0.92 10.63 19.26
N HIS A 234 -1.86 9.71 19.52
CA HIS A 234 -1.66 8.27 19.36
C HIS A 234 -1.91 7.84 17.90
N SER A 235 -1.22 6.80 17.47
CA SER A 235 -1.45 6.20 16.15
C SER A 235 -2.80 5.52 16.08
N ILE A 236 -3.53 5.75 14.98
CA ILE A 236 -4.84 5.16 14.72
C ILE A 236 -4.84 4.51 13.33
N LEU A 237 -5.30 3.26 13.25
CA LEU A 237 -5.43 2.56 11.97
C LEU A 237 -6.69 3.03 11.24
N LEU A 238 -6.52 3.49 10.02
CA LEU A 238 -7.58 4.02 9.15
C LEU A 238 -7.99 3.01 8.08
N GLY A 239 -7.25 1.91 7.94
CA GLY A 239 -7.56 0.74 7.12
C GLY A 239 -6.25 0.08 6.68
N CYS A 240 -6.36 -1.01 5.94
CA CYS A 240 -5.18 -1.76 5.53
C CYS A 240 -5.46 -2.64 4.32
N GLY A 241 -4.38 -3.09 3.69
CA GLY A 241 -4.45 -4.10 2.66
C GLY A 241 -3.41 -5.20 2.83
N LEU A 242 -3.65 -6.31 2.16
CA LEU A 242 -2.67 -7.34 1.86
C LEU A 242 -2.50 -7.33 0.36
N ILE A 243 -1.28 -7.08 -0.12
CA ILE A 243 -1.00 -6.95 -1.54
C ILE A 243 -0.15 -8.12 -2.03
N SER A 244 -0.24 -8.45 -3.33
CA SER A 244 0.55 -9.54 -3.93
C SER A 244 1.98 -9.13 -4.25
N SER A 245 2.23 -7.84 -4.49
CA SER A 245 3.54 -7.30 -4.84
C SER A 245 3.58 -5.78 -4.62
N GLU A 246 4.79 -5.24 -4.44
CA GLU A 246 5.05 -3.81 -4.28
C GLU A 246 5.25 -3.09 -5.63
N ASP A 247 4.37 -3.37 -6.60
CA ASP A 247 4.44 -2.78 -7.93
C ASP A 247 3.50 -1.57 -8.08
N THR A 248 3.80 -0.69 -9.05
CA THR A 248 3.02 0.54 -9.27
C THR A 248 1.55 0.22 -9.55
N GLU A 249 1.27 -0.82 -10.33
CA GLU A 249 -0.10 -1.21 -10.68
C GLU A 249 -0.92 -1.64 -9.46
N ILE A 250 -0.29 -2.36 -8.53
CA ILE A 250 -0.93 -2.84 -7.30
C ILE A 250 -1.17 -1.69 -6.34
N PHE A 251 -0.21 -0.78 -6.18
CA PHE A 251 -0.42 0.43 -5.38
C PHE A 251 -1.49 1.35 -5.98
N VAL A 252 -1.55 1.50 -7.31
CA VAL A 252 -2.63 2.25 -7.98
C VAL A 252 -3.98 1.61 -7.69
N TRP A 253 -4.08 0.28 -7.75
CA TRP A 253 -5.30 -0.42 -7.36
C TRP A 253 -5.67 -0.15 -5.90
N LEU A 254 -4.72 -0.35 -4.98
CA LEU A 254 -4.94 -0.19 -3.55
C LEU A 254 -5.38 1.24 -3.20
N PHE A 255 -4.70 2.25 -3.72
CA PHE A 255 -5.04 3.65 -3.50
C PHE A 255 -6.37 4.05 -4.13
N LYS A 256 -6.76 3.49 -5.28
CA LYS A 256 -8.10 3.71 -5.86
C LYS A 256 -9.20 3.11 -4.99
N VAL A 257 -8.99 1.90 -4.48
CA VAL A 257 -9.94 1.23 -3.58
C VAL A 257 -10.05 1.97 -2.25
N TRP A 258 -8.90 2.37 -1.67
CA TRP A 258 -8.85 3.26 -0.50
C TRP A 258 -9.67 4.52 -0.71
N LEU A 259 -9.41 5.25 -1.80
CA LEU A 259 -10.09 6.49 -2.12
C LEU A 259 -11.60 6.30 -2.26
N ALA A 260 -12.03 5.22 -2.92
CA ALA A 260 -13.44 4.87 -3.01
C ALA A 260 -14.06 4.56 -1.64
N CYS A 261 -13.33 3.86 -0.76
CA CYS A 261 -13.77 3.52 0.58
C CYS A 261 -13.90 4.75 1.49
N MET A 262 -13.00 5.73 1.33
CA MET A 262 -12.96 7.00 2.04
C MET A 262 -13.81 8.09 1.39
N SER A 263 -14.92 7.71 0.75
CA SER A 263 -15.88 8.64 0.16
C SER A 263 -15.25 9.64 -0.83
N ARG A 264 -14.22 9.21 -1.56
CA ARG A 264 -13.41 10.01 -2.50
C ARG A 264 -12.69 11.21 -1.90
N HIS A 265 -12.47 11.20 -0.59
CA HIS A 265 -11.61 12.17 0.07
C HIS A 265 -10.18 11.63 0.06
N ALA A 266 -9.29 12.33 -0.63
CA ALA A 266 -7.86 12.02 -0.63
C ALA A 266 -7.20 12.63 0.62
N PRO A 267 -6.13 12.02 1.15
CA PRO A 267 -5.44 12.57 2.31
C PRO A 267 -4.77 13.90 1.95
N CYS A 268 -4.68 14.85 2.88
CA CYS A 268 -3.97 16.10 2.59
C CYS A 268 -2.45 15.87 2.47
N GLY A 269 -1.91 14.94 3.27
CA GLY A 269 -0.52 14.51 3.21
C GLY A 269 -0.37 13.01 3.41
N ILE A 270 0.54 12.39 2.66
CA ILE A 270 0.94 10.99 2.79
C ILE A 270 2.45 10.87 3.00
N ILE A 271 2.84 10.05 3.97
CA ILE A 271 4.23 9.77 4.31
C ILE A 271 4.51 8.29 4.01
N THR A 272 5.50 8.01 3.16
CA THR A 272 5.92 6.64 2.83
C THR A 272 7.41 6.48 3.02
N TYR A 273 7.93 5.26 3.05
CA TYR A 273 9.37 5.07 2.81
C TYR A 273 9.71 5.41 1.34
N GLN A 274 11.00 5.51 1.04
CA GLN A 274 11.47 5.77 -0.32
C GLN A 274 11.21 4.56 -1.20
N ASP A 275 10.15 4.64 -2.01
CA ASP A 275 9.80 3.66 -3.02
C ASP A 275 9.26 4.33 -4.29
N ARG A 276 9.73 3.86 -5.45
CA ARG A 276 9.38 4.44 -6.76
C ARG A 276 7.96 4.06 -7.17
N ALA A 277 7.51 2.85 -6.84
CA ALA A 277 6.19 2.38 -7.21
C ALA A 277 5.10 3.11 -6.44
N MET A 278 5.27 3.33 -5.13
CA MET A 278 4.42 4.16 -4.30
C MET A 278 4.39 5.60 -4.80
N LYS A 279 5.55 6.20 -5.14
CA LYS A 279 5.63 7.56 -5.71
C LYS A 279 4.74 7.71 -6.93
N ASN A 280 4.93 6.84 -7.92
CA ASN A 280 4.17 6.86 -9.16
C ASN A 280 2.67 6.67 -8.89
N ALA A 281 2.31 5.72 -8.02
CA ALA A 281 0.92 5.43 -7.71
C ALA A 281 0.22 6.61 -6.99
N ILE A 282 0.92 7.29 -6.08
CA ILE A 282 0.43 8.50 -5.40
C ILE A 282 0.24 9.63 -6.42
N GLU A 283 1.19 9.86 -7.33
CA GLU A 283 1.06 10.89 -8.37
C GLU A 283 -0.11 10.60 -9.33
N ILE A 284 -0.44 9.33 -9.58
CA ILE A 284 -1.58 8.91 -10.42
C ILE A 284 -2.92 9.07 -9.69
N VAL A 285 -3.01 8.64 -8.44
CA VAL A 285 -4.30 8.53 -7.72
C VAL A 285 -4.60 9.75 -6.85
N PHE A 286 -3.57 10.39 -6.32
CA PHE A 286 -3.64 11.51 -5.38
C PHE A 286 -2.81 12.73 -5.86
N PRO A 287 -3.12 13.30 -7.03
CA PRO A 287 -2.27 14.33 -7.65
C PRO A 287 -2.09 15.60 -6.81
N ASN A 288 -3.04 15.90 -5.91
CA ASN A 288 -3.01 17.07 -5.04
C ASN A 288 -2.52 16.77 -3.61
N THR A 289 -2.28 15.50 -3.27
CA THR A 289 -1.80 15.11 -1.94
C THR A 289 -0.32 15.41 -1.81
N ARG A 290 0.08 16.03 -0.70
CA ARG A 290 1.50 16.24 -0.42
C ARG A 290 2.16 14.92 -0.08
N HIS A 291 3.21 14.57 -0.83
CA HIS A 291 3.93 13.32 -0.61
C HIS A 291 5.30 13.56 0.01
N ARG A 292 5.55 12.86 1.11
CA ARG A 292 6.79 12.98 1.89
C ARG A 292 7.45 11.63 2.11
N TRP A 293 8.78 11.59 2.08
CA TRP A 293 9.54 10.45 2.56
C TRP A 293 9.62 10.45 4.07
N CYS A 294 9.57 9.26 4.64
CA CYS A 294 9.74 9.02 6.06
C CYS A 294 11.22 9.27 6.42
N LEU A 295 11.45 10.35 7.17
CA LEU A 295 12.79 10.77 7.60
C LEU A 295 13.53 9.64 8.34
N TRP A 296 12.87 8.91 9.22
CA TRP A 296 13.49 7.79 9.95
C TRP A 296 14.01 6.69 9.03
N HIS A 297 13.26 6.32 7.98
CA HIS A 297 13.73 5.33 7.00
C HIS A 297 14.98 5.80 6.26
N ILE A 298 15.07 7.10 5.96
CA ILE A 298 16.25 7.72 5.37
C ILE A 298 17.43 7.65 6.37
N MET A 299 17.22 8.06 7.61
CA MET A 299 18.26 8.06 8.64
C MET A 299 18.75 6.65 8.99
N LYS A 300 17.87 5.64 8.98
CA LYS A 300 18.22 4.23 9.20
C LYS A 300 19.12 3.68 8.09
N LYS A 301 18.93 4.13 6.84
CA LYS A 301 19.76 3.72 5.69
C LYS A 301 21.18 4.33 5.71
N LEU A 302 21.45 5.31 6.56
CA LEU A 302 22.78 5.95 6.63
C LEU A 302 23.89 4.96 6.92
N HIS A 303 23.68 4.06 7.88
CA HIS A 303 24.68 3.05 8.19
C HIS A 303 24.96 2.15 6.98
N GLU A 304 23.91 1.64 6.33
CA GLU A 304 24.06 0.77 5.17
C GLU A 304 24.81 1.45 4.02
N LYS A 305 24.52 2.73 3.75
CA LYS A 305 25.05 3.46 2.60
C LYS A 305 26.41 4.13 2.84
N LEU A 306 26.76 4.45 4.09
CA LEU A 306 27.94 5.27 4.40
C LEU A 306 28.98 4.57 5.28
N LYS A 307 28.72 3.37 5.82
CA LYS A 307 29.67 2.66 6.72
C LYS A 307 31.05 2.39 6.11
N SER A 308 31.16 2.33 4.79
CA SER A 308 32.42 2.06 4.09
C SER A 308 33.37 3.26 4.06
N TYR A 309 32.88 4.46 4.41
CA TYR A 309 33.69 5.67 4.43
C TYR A 309 34.50 5.75 5.73
N LYS A 310 35.78 6.12 5.62
CA LYS A 310 36.72 6.20 6.75
C LYS A 310 36.23 7.09 7.90
N HIS A 311 35.45 8.13 7.59
CA HIS A 311 34.92 9.09 8.56
C HIS A 311 33.42 8.93 8.82
N TYR A 312 32.87 7.72 8.71
CA TYR A 312 31.43 7.43 8.83
C TYR A 312 30.77 8.11 10.04
N GLU A 313 31.32 7.96 11.25
CA GLU A 313 30.72 8.56 12.46
C GLU A 313 30.66 10.09 12.38
N SER A 314 31.72 10.72 11.86
CA SER A 314 31.75 12.17 11.66
C SER A 314 30.78 12.63 10.57
N ILE A 315 30.66 11.87 9.49
CA ILE A 315 29.70 12.14 8.40
C ILE A 315 28.27 12.02 8.93
N LYS A 316 27.96 10.92 9.63
CA LYS A 316 26.65 10.67 10.24
C LYS A 316 26.26 11.80 11.19
N PHE A 317 27.14 12.14 12.12
CA PHE A 317 26.91 13.22 13.08
C PHE A 317 26.70 14.57 12.37
N THR A 318 27.54 14.89 11.38
CA THR A 318 27.39 16.13 10.60
C THR A 318 26.06 16.18 9.87
N LEU A 319 25.68 15.09 9.21
CA LEU A 319 24.42 14.99 8.48
C LEU A 319 23.20 15.08 9.40
N GLU A 320 23.23 14.40 10.56
CA GLU A 320 22.18 14.52 11.58
C GLU A 320 21.99 15.98 12.00
N ASN A 321 23.07 16.69 12.31
CA ASN A 321 22.99 18.11 12.67
C ASN A 321 22.50 18.99 11.50
N ILE A 322 22.87 18.68 10.26
CA ILE A 322 22.36 19.42 9.09
C ILE A 322 20.85 19.23 8.96
N VAL A 323 20.37 17.99 9.08
CA VAL A 323 18.96 17.66 8.87
C VAL A 323 18.07 18.19 10.01
N TYR A 324 18.51 18.05 11.26
CA TYR A 324 17.69 18.41 12.43
C TYR A 324 17.84 19.88 12.85
N ASP A 325 19.02 20.47 12.67
CA ASP A 325 19.30 21.82 13.20
C ASP A 325 19.13 22.93 12.15
N SER A 326 19.03 22.61 10.85
CA SER A 326 18.81 23.65 9.84
C SER A 326 17.41 24.24 9.97
N LEU A 327 17.35 25.55 10.24
CA LEU A 327 16.09 26.29 10.42
C LEU A 327 15.53 26.80 9.10
N THR A 328 16.40 27.06 8.12
CA THR A 328 16.01 27.61 6.82
C THR A 328 16.45 26.69 5.69
N ASN A 329 15.82 26.86 4.52
CA ASN A 329 16.22 26.14 3.32
C ASN A 329 17.65 26.51 2.92
N ILE A 330 18.03 27.79 3.02
CA ILE A 330 19.37 28.29 2.66
C ILE A 330 20.43 27.66 3.56
N GLU A 331 20.22 27.69 4.88
CA GLU A 331 21.15 27.07 5.83
C GLU A 331 21.38 25.58 5.55
N PHE A 332 20.31 24.85 5.21
CA PHE A 332 20.44 23.44 4.84
C PHE A 332 21.28 23.26 3.57
N GLU A 333 21.00 24.05 2.52
CA GLU A 333 21.68 23.97 1.23
C GLU A 333 23.18 24.23 1.38
N ASP A 334 23.55 25.28 2.13
CA ASP A 334 24.94 25.66 2.37
C ASP A 334 25.68 24.59 3.19
N ARG A 335 25.11 24.17 4.33
CA ARG A 335 25.75 23.17 5.20
C ARG A 335 25.81 21.79 4.53
N TRP A 336 24.82 21.44 3.70
CA TRP A 336 24.86 20.21 2.90
C TRP A 336 26.03 20.25 1.91
N LYS A 337 26.20 21.36 1.19
CA LYS A 337 27.30 21.54 0.25
C LYS A 337 28.66 21.44 0.94
N GLU A 338 28.84 22.13 2.07
CA GLU A 338 30.05 22.07 2.88
C GLU A 338 30.38 20.63 3.34
N MET A 339 29.37 19.86 3.75
CA MET A 339 29.56 18.46 4.13
C MET A 339 30.02 17.61 2.94
N ILE A 340 29.39 17.78 1.76
CA ILE A 340 29.75 17.03 0.56
C ILE A 340 31.20 17.31 0.15
N GLU A 341 31.64 18.55 0.22
CA GLU A 341 33.02 18.96 -0.09
C GLU A 341 34.02 18.44 0.95
N LYS A 342 33.73 18.65 2.24
CA LYS A 342 34.61 18.27 3.36
C LYS A 342 34.93 16.77 3.41
N TYR A 343 33.98 15.93 3.02
CA TYR A 343 34.11 14.47 3.08
C TYR A 343 34.26 13.81 1.71
N GLU A 344 34.45 14.60 0.64
CA GLU A 344 34.66 14.11 -0.74
C GLU A 344 33.53 13.17 -1.21
N LEU A 345 32.28 13.55 -0.96
CA LEU A 345 31.09 12.72 -1.20
C LEU A 345 30.41 12.96 -2.55
N GLN A 346 31.04 13.72 -3.46
CA GLN A 346 30.44 14.15 -4.74
C GLN A 346 30.06 12.96 -5.65
N SER A 347 30.78 11.85 -5.55
CA SER A 347 30.56 10.62 -6.33
C SER A 347 29.48 9.71 -5.75
N ASN A 348 28.91 10.03 -4.58
CA ASN A 348 27.89 9.19 -3.95
C ASN A 348 26.50 9.41 -4.57
N ASP A 349 26.07 8.49 -5.42
CA ASP A 349 24.79 8.59 -6.13
C ASP A 349 23.57 8.57 -5.19
N TRP A 350 23.66 7.89 -4.04
CA TRP A 350 22.56 7.87 -3.07
C TRP A 350 22.34 9.24 -2.41
N LEU A 351 23.43 9.90 -1.99
CA LEU A 351 23.36 11.27 -1.45
C LEU A 351 22.89 12.26 -2.51
N ARG A 352 23.31 12.11 -3.78
CA ARG A 352 22.82 12.93 -4.89
C ARG A 352 21.31 12.79 -5.07
N GLY A 353 20.80 11.56 -5.18
CA GLY A 353 19.36 11.32 -5.31
C GLY A 353 18.56 11.79 -4.08
N LEU A 354 19.14 11.70 -2.88
CA LEU A 354 18.52 12.20 -1.66
C LEU A 354 18.42 13.72 -1.65
N TYR A 355 19.44 14.42 -2.15
CA TYR A 355 19.46 15.86 -2.31
C TYR A 355 18.45 16.36 -3.36
N ASP A 356 18.34 15.66 -4.49
CA ASP A 356 17.36 16.00 -5.54
C ASP A 356 15.92 15.98 -5.00
N GLU A 357 15.63 15.05 -4.09
CA GLU A 357 14.32 14.89 -3.45
C GLU A 357 14.22 15.61 -2.09
N ARG A 358 15.14 16.51 -1.73
CA ARG A 358 15.21 17.18 -0.40
C ARG A 358 13.90 17.83 0.05
N ARG A 359 13.13 18.38 -0.89
CA ARG A 359 11.82 19.00 -0.63
C ARG A 359 10.77 18.00 -0.10
N ARG A 360 11.00 16.69 -0.26
CA ARG A 360 10.12 15.63 0.22
C ARG A 360 10.52 15.04 1.55
N TRP A 361 11.61 15.46 2.21
CA TRP A 361 12.02 14.77 3.44
C TRP A 361 12.74 15.64 4.46
N VAL A 362 13.41 16.70 4.00
CA VAL A 362 14.18 17.58 4.88
C VAL A 362 13.23 18.46 5.70
N PRO A 363 13.36 18.49 7.04
CA PRO A 363 12.48 19.25 7.93
C PRO A 363 12.27 20.71 7.53
N SER A 364 13.32 21.45 7.17
CA SER A 364 13.22 22.87 6.78
C SER A 364 12.28 23.12 5.58
N PHE A 365 12.18 22.16 4.66
CA PHE A 365 11.31 22.27 3.48
C PHE A 365 9.87 21.80 3.74
N VAL A 366 9.66 20.89 4.69
CA VAL A 366 8.35 20.23 4.90
C VAL A 366 7.58 20.76 6.11
N LYS A 367 8.23 21.46 7.04
CA LYS A 367 7.62 21.95 8.28
C LYS A 367 6.56 23.04 8.07
N GLY A 368 6.55 23.72 6.91
CA GLY A 368 5.53 24.73 6.57
C GLY A 368 4.13 24.16 6.27
N SER A 369 3.84 22.93 6.65
CA SER A 369 2.57 22.24 6.42
C SER A 369 2.24 21.34 7.60
N PHE A 370 0.94 21.11 7.83
CA PHE A 370 0.49 20.28 8.92
C PHE A 370 0.76 18.80 8.66
N TRP A 371 1.41 18.15 9.63
CA TRP A 371 1.72 16.71 9.59
C TRP A 371 1.40 16.02 10.92
N ALA A 372 0.58 16.64 11.79
CA ALA A 372 0.23 16.13 13.11
C ALA A 372 1.44 15.75 14.00
N GLY A 373 2.63 16.30 13.72
CA GLY A 373 3.88 15.92 14.38
C GLY A 373 4.56 14.64 13.87
N MET A 374 4.05 14.00 12.82
CA MET A 374 4.68 12.84 12.18
C MET A 374 5.85 13.31 11.32
N SER A 375 7.08 13.35 11.85
CA SER A 375 8.36 13.47 11.11
C SER A 375 9.57 13.35 12.05
N THR A 376 9.39 13.78 13.30
CA THR A 376 10.41 13.73 14.34
C THR A 376 10.56 12.29 14.80
N THR A 377 11.74 11.71 14.58
CA THR A 377 12.37 10.47 15.11
C THR A 377 11.58 9.42 15.89
N GLN A 378 10.52 9.78 16.63
CA GLN A 378 9.74 8.92 17.52
C GLN A 378 8.46 8.30 16.92
N ARG A 379 8.01 8.66 15.71
CA ARG A 379 6.67 8.21 15.21
C ARG A 379 6.64 7.28 14.01
N SER A 380 7.73 7.08 13.28
CA SER A 380 7.83 5.92 12.37
C SER A 380 7.96 4.61 13.16
N GLU A 381 8.53 4.66 14.37
CA GLU A 381 8.47 3.57 15.34
C GLU A 381 7.03 3.21 15.72
N SER A 382 6.05 4.11 15.49
CA SER A 382 4.66 3.86 15.84
C SER A 382 3.92 2.92 14.89
N MET A 383 4.40 2.72 13.65
CA MET A 383 3.85 1.69 12.75
C MET A 383 4.32 0.31 13.20
N ASN A 384 5.60 0.18 13.56
CA ASN A 384 6.12 -1.06 14.14
C ASN A 384 5.43 -1.34 15.49
N ALA A 385 5.43 -0.36 16.40
CA ALA A 385 4.75 -0.47 17.70
C ALA A 385 3.21 -0.56 17.60
N PHE A 386 2.61 -0.50 16.41
CA PHE A 386 1.17 -0.74 16.30
C PHE A 386 0.85 -2.21 16.52
N PHE A 387 1.58 -3.14 15.89
CA PHE A 387 1.35 -4.57 16.03
C PHE A 387 2.54 -5.37 16.58
N ASP A 388 3.64 -4.74 17.04
CA ASP A 388 4.86 -5.46 17.47
C ASP A 388 4.60 -6.51 18.56
N ASP A 389 3.62 -6.28 19.43
CA ASP A 389 3.22 -7.24 20.47
C ASP A 389 2.27 -8.36 19.96
N HIS A 390 1.78 -8.27 18.72
CA HIS A 390 0.66 -9.08 18.21
C HIS A 390 1.04 -9.92 16.99
N VAL A 391 1.91 -9.43 16.10
CA VAL A 391 2.16 -10.05 14.79
C VAL A 391 3.65 -10.13 14.47
N ASN A 392 4.09 -11.26 13.88
CA ASN A 392 5.46 -11.45 13.41
C ASN A 392 5.49 -12.20 12.06
N SER A 393 6.67 -12.36 11.48
CA SER A 393 6.87 -13.01 10.17
C SER A 393 6.46 -14.49 10.10
N LYS A 394 6.24 -15.14 11.25
CA LYS A 394 5.75 -16.53 11.34
C LYS A 394 4.23 -16.62 11.48
N THR A 395 3.53 -15.50 11.68
CA THR A 395 2.09 -15.47 11.86
C THR A 395 1.38 -15.91 10.58
N THR A 396 0.50 -16.92 10.70
CA THR A 396 -0.35 -17.37 9.58
C THR A 396 -1.44 -16.34 9.27
N LEU A 397 -2.05 -16.38 8.09
CA LEU A 397 -3.13 -15.45 7.74
C LEU A 397 -4.34 -15.55 8.68
N LYS A 398 -4.65 -16.75 9.19
CA LYS A 398 -5.72 -16.93 10.19
C LYS A 398 -5.37 -16.24 11.51
N GLN A 399 -4.18 -16.52 12.05
CA GLN A 399 -3.70 -15.88 13.28
C GLN A 399 -3.56 -14.37 13.11
N PHE A 400 -3.22 -13.90 11.90
CA PHE A 400 -3.12 -12.49 11.59
C PHE A 400 -4.45 -11.77 11.81
N VAL A 401 -5.58 -12.36 11.39
CA VAL A 401 -6.91 -11.74 11.58
C VAL A 401 -7.24 -11.61 13.07
N GLU A 402 -7.04 -12.68 13.85
CA GLU A 402 -7.28 -12.67 15.30
C GLU A 402 -6.38 -11.64 16.02
N GLN A 403 -5.10 -11.60 15.68
CA GLN A 403 -4.13 -10.67 16.26
C GLN A 403 -4.36 -9.22 15.82
N TYR A 404 -4.85 -9.03 14.59
CA TYR A 404 -5.25 -7.72 14.07
C TYR A 404 -6.43 -7.15 14.85
N GLU A 405 -7.46 -7.96 15.12
CA GLU A 405 -8.62 -7.55 15.93
C GLU A 405 -8.22 -7.21 17.37
N ASN A 406 -7.37 -8.03 17.99
CA ASN A 406 -6.83 -7.77 19.33
C ASN A 406 -6.01 -6.46 19.39
N ALA A 407 -5.18 -6.20 18.38
CA ALA A 407 -4.39 -4.98 18.28
C ALA A 407 -5.30 -3.74 18.15
N LEU A 408 -6.33 -3.82 17.30
CA LEU A 408 -7.33 -2.76 17.17
C LEU A 408 -8.06 -2.50 18.50
N MET A 409 -8.55 -3.54 19.15
CA MET A 409 -9.24 -3.44 20.43
C MET A 409 -8.36 -2.75 21.49
N THR A 410 -7.11 -3.18 21.61
CA THR A 410 -6.14 -2.58 22.54
C THR A 410 -5.93 -1.09 22.28
N LYS A 411 -5.90 -0.67 21.01
CA LYS A 411 -5.70 0.74 20.64
C LYS A 411 -6.95 1.58 20.89
N VAL A 412 -8.14 1.03 20.63
CA VAL A 412 -9.42 1.66 20.99
C VAL A 412 -9.53 1.84 22.50
N GLU A 413 -9.18 0.82 23.28
CA GLU A 413 -9.22 0.89 24.73
C GLU A 413 -8.22 1.93 25.28
N LYS A 414 -7.01 2.00 24.73
CA LYS A 414 -6.04 3.06 25.07
C LYS A 414 -6.55 4.46 24.73
N GLU A 415 -7.28 4.62 23.63
CA GLU A 415 -7.94 5.90 23.29
C GLU A 415 -9.04 6.25 24.28
N ASN A 416 -9.92 5.30 24.61
CA ASN A 416 -11.01 5.48 25.59
C ASN A 416 -10.47 5.85 26.98
N GLN A 417 -9.41 5.19 27.43
CA GLN A 417 -8.74 5.52 28.70
C GLN A 417 -8.14 6.93 28.68
N ALA A 418 -7.55 7.35 27.57
CA ALA A 418 -7.01 8.70 27.42
C ALA A 418 -8.11 9.77 27.36
N ASP A 419 -9.25 9.47 26.73
CA ASP A 419 -10.45 10.32 26.71
C ASP A 419 -11.02 10.48 28.12
N TYR A 420 -11.27 9.36 28.82
CA TYR A 420 -11.74 9.37 30.20
C TYR A 420 -10.82 10.21 31.08
N LYS A 421 -9.52 9.93 31.06
CA LYS A 421 -8.53 10.67 31.85
C LYS A 421 -8.54 12.17 31.53
N SER A 422 -8.67 12.55 30.27
CA SER A 422 -8.70 13.96 29.86
C SER A 422 -9.99 14.67 30.27
N SER A 423 -11.08 13.92 30.46
CA SER A 423 -12.37 14.44 30.94
C SER A 423 -12.48 14.47 32.47
N SER A 424 -11.82 13.54 33.17
CA SER A 424 -12.00 13.32 34.60
C SER A 424 -10.88 13.92 35.46
N ALA A 425 -9.74 14.29 34.85
CA ALA A 425 -8.58 14.80 35.56
C ALA A 425 -7.97 15.99 34.83
N ASP A 426 -7.45 16.93 35.62
CA ASP A 426 -6.69 18.07 35.13
C ASP A 426 -5.25 17.99 35.66
N ILE A 427 -4.29 18.35 34.82
CA ILE A 427 -2.89 18.48 35.21
C ILE A 427 -2.65 19.88 35.74
N GLN A 428 -2.05 20.01 36.91
CA GLN A 428 -1.76 21.30 37.51
C GLN A 428 -0.97 22.22 36.55
N CYS A 429 -1.39 23.49 36.46
CA CYS A 429 -0.66 24.50 35.70
C CYS A 429 0.69 24.79 36.38
N SER A 430 1.74 24.89 35.57
CA SER A 430 3.10 25.20 36.05
C SER A 430 3.31 26.70 36.23
N THR A 431 2.46 27.52 35.62
CA THR A 431 2.50 28.97 35.68
C THR A 431 1.13 29.54 36.03
N HIS A 432 1.09 30.86 36.21
CA HIS A 432 -0.16 31.61 36.46
C HIS A 432 -0.72 32.28 35.21
N TYR A 433 -0.17 32.00 34.01
CA TYR A 433 -0.68 32.60 32.78
C TYR A 433 -2.09 32.08 32.44
N PHE A 434 -3.02 33.00 32.13
CA PHE A 434 -4.39 32.63 31.75
C PHE A 434 -4.44 31.74 30.49
N MET A 435 -3.51 31.93 29.55
CA MET A 435 -3.38 31.09 28.36
C MET A 435 -3.09 29.63 28.69
N GLU A 436 -2.37 29.34 29.79
CA GLU A 436 -2.15 27.97 30.26
C GLU A 436 -3.45 27.36 30.76
N LYS A 437 -4.21 28.13 31.55
CA LYS A 437 -5.51 27.69 32.05
C LYS A 437 -6.52 27.46 30.92
N GLN A 438 -6.51 28.32 29.90
CA GLN A 438 -7.29 28.15 28.69
C GLN A 438 -6.91 26.85 27.97
N ALA A 439 -5.61 26.61 27.75
CA ALA A 439 -5.12 25.39 27.11
C ALA A 439 -5.50 24.12 27.90
N GLN A 440 -5.42 24.15 29.23
CA GLN A 440 -5.84 23.04 30.12
C GLN A 440 -7.34 22.72 29.96
N GLY A 441 -8.17 23.76 29.81
CA GLY A 441 -9.61 23.63 29.65
C GLY A 441 -10.01 23.01 28.31
N VAL A 442 -9.26 23.27 27.23
CA VAL A 442 -9.65 22.86 25.88
C VAL A 442 -8.89 21.66 25.34
N TYR A 443 -7.62 21.48 25.66
CA TYR A 443 -6.80 20.40 25.09
C TYR A 443 -6.96 19.06 25.82
N THR A 444 -6.68 17.98 25.10
CA THR A 444 -6.42 16.68 25.73
C THR A 444 -5.20 16.78 26.63
N ILE A 445 -5.11 15.92 27.65
CA ILE A 445 -3.98 15.91 28.59
C ILE A 445 -2.62 15.84 27.87
N ALA A 446 -2.50 14.99 26.86
CA ALA A 446 -1.25 14.84 26.10
C ALA A 446 -0.86 16.15 25.39
N LYS A 447 -1.84 16.84 24.79
CA LYS A 447 -1.59 18.09 24.06
C LYS A 447 -1.41 19.29 24.98
N PHE A 448 -2.06 19.29 26.13
CA PHE A 448 -1.80 20.26 27.19
C PHE A 448 -0.35 20.16 27.70
N LYS A 449 0.16 18.94 27.93
CA LYS A 449 1.58 18.74 28.29
C LYS A 449 2.53 19.29 27.22
N GLU A 450 2.29 18.97 25.95
CA GLU A 450 3.10 19.53 24.85
C GLU A 450 3.09 21.07 24.83
N PHE A 451 1.95 21.70 25.14
CA PHE A 451 1.86 23.16 25.26
C PHE A 451 2.56 23.69 26.52
N GLN A 452 2.39 23.03 27.67
CA GLN A 452 3.01 23.40 28.94
C GLN A 452 4.54 23.34 28.86
N ASP A 453 5.09 22.34 28.15
CA ASP A 453 6.53 22.22 27.89
C ASP A 453 7.04 23.41 27.04
N GLU A 454 6.26 23.89 26.09
CA GLU A 454 6.60 25.08 25.30
C GLU A 454 6.46 26.38 26.09
N LEU A 455 5.41 26.50 26.91
CA LEU A 455 5.20 27.66 27.76
C LEU A 455 6.31 27.82 28.80
N THR A 456 6.69 26.73 29.48
CA THR A 456 7.79 26.72 30.45
C THR A 456 9.15 26.85 29.76
N GLY A 457 9.31 26.25 28.58
CA GLY A 457 10.50 26.39 27.74
C GLY A 457 10.81 27.82 27.32
N LYS A 458 9.83 28.74 27.36
CA LYS A 458 10.06 30.18 27.10
C LYS A 458 11.08 30.81 28.06
N MET A 459 11.31 30.21 29.24
CA MET A 459 12.28 30.71 30.22
C MET A 459 13.72 30.67 29.69
N TYR A 460 13.97 29.87 28.65
CA TYR A 460 15.25 29.81 27.94
C TYR A 460 15.31 30.73 26.72
N CYS A 461 14.29 31.57 26.52
CA CYS A 461 14.20 32.49 25.39
C CYS A 461 14.47 33.94 25.81
N GLU A 462 15.21 34.68 24.99
CA GLU A 462 15.49 36.10 25.16
C GLU A 462 15.33 36.85 23.82
N VAL A 463 14.80 38.07 23.85
CA VAL A 463 14.72 38.91 22.65
C VAL A 463 16.08 39.59 22.43
N VAL A 464 16.70 39.27 21.30
CA VAL A 464 17.97 39.85 20.86
C VAL A 464 17.77 41.15 20.12
N ASP A 465 16.74 41.20 19.25
CA ASP A 465 16.47 42.34 18.39
C ASP A 465 14.98 42.43 18.07
N THR A 466 14.50 43.64 17.77
CA THR A 466 13.12 43.91 17.35
C THR A 466 13.15 44.95 16.24
N LYS A 467 12.56 44.61 15.09
CA LYS A 467 12.44 45.50 13.93
C LYS A 467 10.98 45.72 13.59
N GLU A 468 10.62 46.95 13.29
CA GLU A 468 9.30 47.30 12.76
C GLU A 468 9.39 47.32 11.23
N ASP A 469 8.49 46.59 10.57
CA ASP A 469 8.38 46.53 9.11
C ASP A 469 6.92 46.82 8.73
N GLY A 470 6.58 48.11 8.72
CA GLY A 470 5.23 48.59 8.50
C GLY A 470 4.28 48.12 9.61
N VAL A 471 3.34 47.23 9.25
CA VAL A 471 2.32 46.66 10.16
C VAL A 471 2.81 45.41 10.90
N PHE A 472 4.00 44.91 10.56
CA PHE A 472 4.57 43.69 11.13
C PHE A 472 5.73 44.02 12.08
N LEU A 473 5.75 43.35 13.22
CA LEU A 473 6.84 43.38 14.18
C LEU A 473 7.67 42.11 14.04
N LYS A 474 8.95 42.26 13.74
CA LYS A 474 9.89 41.16 13.56
C LYS A 474 10.82 41.06 14.76
N TYR A 475 10.67 40.00 15.54
CA TYR A 475 11.50 39.66 16.68
C TYR A 475 12.60 38.67 16.31
N GLN A 476 13.81 38.90 16.78
CA GLN A 476 14.86 37.88 16.88
C GLN A 476 14.89 37.38 18.32
N ILE A 477 14.68 36.08 18.49
CA ILE A 477 14.65 35.41 19.80
C ILE A 477 15.79 34.42 19.86
N SER A 478 16.69 34.58 20.83
CA SER A 478 17.70 33.59 21.17
C SER A 478 17.09 32.57 22.11
N GLU A 479 17.26 31.28 21.82
CA GLU A 479 16.95 30.17 22.72
C GLU A 479 18.24 29.48 23.18
N ASP A 480 18.41 29.34 24.49
CA ASP A 480 19.48 28.54 25.07
C ASP A 480 19.13 27.04 25.03
N MET A 481 19.87 26.28 24.23
CA MET A 481 19.68 24.84 24.05
C MET A 481 20.93 24.05 24.45
N ILE A 482 20.76 22.80 24.89
CA ILE A 482 21.86 21.86 25.10
C ILE A 482 21.92 20.92 23.89
N ILE A 483 22.95 21.07 23.06
CA ILE A 483 23.19 20.22 21.88
C ILE A 483 24.50 19.48 22.09
N ALA A 484 24.45 18.14 22.06
CA ALA A 484 25.60 17.27 22.30
C ALA A 484 26.37 17.59 23.60
N GLY A 485 25.63 17.93 24.67
CA GLY A 485 26.20 18.27 25.99
C GLY A 485 26.80 19.67 26.10
N LYS A 486 26.74 20.49 25.04
CA LYS A 486 27.22 21.88 25.05
C LYS A 486 26.06 22.86 25.01
N LYS A 487 26.15 23.93 25.80
CA LYS A 487 25.21 25.05 25.73
C LYS A 487 25.44 25.79 24.41
N LYS A 488 24.38 25.97 23.62
CA LYS A 488 24.37 26.72 22.37
C LYS A 488 23.13 27.62 22.36
N SER A 489 23.34 28.90 22.06
CA SER A 489 22.24 29.82 21.77
C SER A 489 21.91 29.73 20.27
N VAL A 490 20.62 29.59 19.95
CA VAL A 490 20.10 29.50 18.58
C VAL A 490 19.08 30.60 18.36
N ASN A 491 19.21 31.33 17.25
CA ASN A 491 18.33 32.46 16.95
C ASN A 491 17.15 32.04 16.08
N PHE A 492 15.96 32.47 16.50
CA PHE A 492 14.69 32.27 15.82
C PHE A 492 14.10 33.61 15.43
N THR A 493 13.44 33.63 14.27
CA THR A 493 12.71 34.80 13.80
C THR A 493 11.22 34.59 14.05
N VAL A 494 10.58 35.56 14.72
CA VAL A 494 9.14 35.58 14.93
C VAL A 494 8.57 36.86 14.31
N ILE A 495 7.56 36.72 13.48
CA ILE A 495 6.80 37.81 12.89
C ILE A 495 5.47 37.89 13.62
N PHE A 496 5.13 39.06 14.12
CA PHE A 496 3.87 39.34 14.80
C PHE A 496 3.13 40.46 14.07
N HIS A 497 1.83 40.27 13.89
CA HIS A 497 0.95 41.26 13.30
C HIS A 497 -0.09 41.65 14.35
N GLU A 498 -0.06 42.91 14.78
CA GLU A 498 -0.81 43.34 15.95
C GLU A 498 -2.33 43.34 15.70
N PHE A 499 -2.76 43.75 14.51
CA PHE A 499 -4.18 43.98 14.19
C PHE A 499 -5.03 42.70 14.31
N ASP A 500 -4.50 41.56 13.89
CA ASP A 500 -5.22 40.27 13.94
C ASP A 500 -4.58 39.28 14.93
N SER A 501 -3.59 39.72 15.70
CA SER A 501 -2.81 38.87 16.62
C SER A 501 -2.21 37.63 15.93
N GLU A 502 -1.78 37.75 14.67
CA GLU A 502 -1.06 36.68 13.98
C GLU A 502 0.40 36.63 14.42
N VAL A 503 0.84 35.47 14.89
CA VAL A 503 2.23 35.14 15.18
C VAL A 503 2.72 34.01 14.29
N LYS A 504 3.86 34.19 13.63
CA LYS A 504 4.52 33.18 12.79
C LYS A 504 5.98 33.07 13.20
N CYS A 505 6.46 31.86 13.43
CA CYS A 505 7.85 31.61 13.80
C CYS A 505 8.53 30.74 12.74
N ASN A 506 9.77 31.06 12.37
CA ASN A 506 10.52 30.27 11.39
C ASN A 506 10.74 28.80 11.81
N CYS A 507 10.67 28.48 13.12
CA CYS A 507 10.71 27.09 13.58
C CYS A 507 9.54 26.23 13.05
N SER A 508 8.45 26.88 12.59
CA SER A 508 7.27 26.28 11.97
C SER A 508 6.58 25.20 12.82
N LYS A 509 6.70 25.26 14.17
CA LYS A 509 6.16 24.23 15.07
C LYS A 509 4.64 24.19 15.04
N PHE A 510 3.98 25.36 14.96
CA PHE A 510 2.53 25.43 14.89
C PHE A 510 2.02 24.88 13.56
N GLU A 511 2.62 25.29 12.45
CA GLU A 511 2.29 24.82 11.12
C GLU A 511 2.47 23.30 11.03
N PHE A 512 3.52 22.76 11.65
CA PHE A 512 3.86 21.35 11.60
C PHE A 512 3.05 20.44 12.57
N LYS A 513 2.87 20.87 13.82
CA LYS A 513 2.23 20.10 14.91
C LYS A 513 0.86 20.62 15.34
N GLY A 514 0.56 21.88 15.07
CA GLY A 514 -0.65 22.54 15.55
C GLY A 514 -0.60 23.00 17.01
N ILE A 515 0.60 23.15 17.57
CA ILE A 515 0.84 23.67 18.92
C ILE A 515 1.85 24.82 18.80
N LEU A 516 1.55 25.96 19.42
CA LEU A 516 2.43 27.12 19.42
C LEU A 516 3.80 26.77 20.02
N CYS A 517 4.88 27.28 19.42
CA CYS A 517 6.21 27.18 20.00
C CYS A 517 6.42 28.20 21.11
N ARG A 518 7.40 27.90 21.98
CA ARG A 518 7.92 28.80 23.01
C ARG A 518 8.22 30.22 22.49
N HIS A 519 8.76 30.34 21.26
CA HIS A 519 9.06 31.62 20.62
C HIS A 519 7.82 32.45 20.34
N ALA A 520 6.79 31.83 19.77
CA ALA A 520 5.52 32.50 19.49
C ALA A 520 4.79 32.85 20.80
N ILE A 521 4.77 31.93 21.76
CA ILE A 521 4.21 32.16 23.10
C ILE A 521 4.89 33.34 23.80
N TYR A 522 6.22 33.42 23.73
CA TYR A 522 6.99 34.52 24.29
C TYR A 522 6.54 35.87 23.72
N VAL A 523 6.38 35.97 22.40
CA VAL A 523 5.93 37.22 21.75
C VAL A 523 4.49 37.58 22.13
N LEU A 524 3.57 36.60 22.17
CA LEU A 524 2.19 36.85 22.60
C LEU A 524 2.13 37.41 24.03
N ILE A 525 2.92 36.84 24.95
CA ILE A 525 3.01 37.33 26.33
C ILE A 525 3.62 38.74 26.38
N LYS A 526 4.64 39.02 25.55
CA LYS A 526 5.25 40.36 25.45
C LYS A 526 4.23 41.42 25.01
N HIS A 527 3.29 41.06 24.14
CA HIS A 527 2.16 41.89 23.72
C HIS A 527 0.96 41.84 24.68
N LYS A 528 1.13 41.31 25.89
CA LYS A 528 0.09 41.24 26.93
C LYS A 528 -1.18 40.50 26.48
N MET A 529 -1.02 39.50 25.60
CA MET A 529 -2.11 38.60 25.27
C MET A 529 -2.31 37.62 26.42
N ASP A 530 -3.40 37.76 27.15
CA ASP A 530 -3.74 36.87 28.26
C ASP A 530 -4.18 35.47 27.78
N LEU A 531 -4.73 35.39 26.58
CA LEU A 531 -5.29 34.17 25.98
C LEU A 531 -4.60 33.84 24.65
N ILE A 532 -4.60 32.55 24.31
CA ILE A 532 -4.24 32.06 22.98
C ILE A 532 -5.32 32.52 22.00
N PRO A 533 -4.95 33.21 20.90
CA PRO A 533 -5.92 33.52 19.85
C PRO A 533 -6.53 32.24 19.26
N ASP A 534 -7.84 32.23 19.03
CA ASP A 534 -8.59 31.01 18.66
C ASP A 534 -8.06 30.29 17.43
N LYS A 535 -7.48 31.02 16.46
CA LYS A 535 -6.84 30.44 15.26
C LYS A 535 -5.69 29.48 15.59
N TYR A 536 -5.10 29.58 16.78
CA TYR A 536 -4.03 28.70 17.25
C TYR A 536 -4.53 27.54 18.15
N ILE A 537 -5.84 27.46 18.41
CA ILE A 537 -6.47 26.34 19.13
C ILE A 537 -7.14 25.42 18.12
N LEU A 538 -6.40 24.44 17.63
CA LEU A 538 -6.94 23.52 16.63
C LEU A 538 -8.02 22.62 17.22
N ARG A 539 -9.18 22.59 16.55
CA ARG A 539 -10.29 21.66 16.87
C ARG A 539 -9.81 20.21 17.03
N ARG A 540 -8.83 19.80 16.22
CA ARG A 540 -8.23 18.46 16.27
C ARG A 540 -7.78 18.05 17.67
N TRP A 541 -7.12 18.94 18.41
CA TRP A 541 -6.47 18.64 19.70
C TRP A 541 -7.39 18.81 20.92
N ARG A 542 -8.63 19.22 20.69
CA ARG A 542 -9.58 19.55 21.75
C ARG A 542 -10.22 18.31 22.39
N LYS A 543 -10.37 18.31 23.70
CA LYS A 543 -11.05 17.23 24.46
C LYS A 543 -12.57 17.35 24.44
N ASP A 544 -13.10 18.55 24.25
CA ASP A 544 -14.55 18.84 24.27
C ASP A 544 -15.24 18.60 22.92
N VAL A 545 -14.51 18.06 21.93
CA VAL A 545 -15.06 17.72 20.62
C VAL A 545 -15.62 16.30 20.63
N THR A 546 -16.93 16.17 20.39
CA THR A 546 -17.54 14.86 20.14
C THR A 546 -17.16 14.38 18.74
N ARG A 547 -16.55 13.20 18.66
CA ARG A 547 -16.10 12.61 17.38
C ARG A 547 -17.02 11.47 16.95
N ARG A 548 -17.16 11.26 15.65
CA ARG A 548 -18.10 10.27 15.10
C ARG A 548 -17.65 8.84 15.37
N HIS A 549 -16.34 8.58 15.22
CA HIS A 549 -15.78 7.24 15.36
C HIS A 549 -15.91 6.67 16.77
N THR A 550 -15.99 7.51 17.81
CA THR A 550 -16.21 7.05 19.20
C THR A 550 -17.63 6.56 19.46
N LYS A 551 -18.60 6.90 18.59
CA LYS A 551 -19.99 6.44 18.70
C LYS A 551 -20.25 5.11 17.99
N ILE A 552 -19.31 4.64 17.17
CA ILE A 552 -19.46 3.42 16.40
C ILE A 552 -19.03 2.25 17.27
N LYS A 553 -20.00 1.42 17.66
CA LYS A 553 -19.72 0.14 18.33
C LYS A 553 -19.16 -0.83 17.29
N ILE A 554 -18.01 -1.43 17.60
CA ILE A 554 -17.47 -2.54 16.82
C ILE A 554 -17.37 -3.74 17.75
N SER A 555 -18.03 -4.84 17.39
CA SER A 555 -17.92 -6.12 18.07
C SER A 555 -16.65 -6.83 17.58
N TYR A 556 -15.49 -6.47 18.13
CA TYR A 556 -14.24 -7.22 17.87
C TYR A 556 -14.24 -8.63 18.53
N ASN A 557 -15.41 -9.18 18.92
CA ASN A 557 -15.54 -10.36 19.78
C ASN A 557 -16.75 -11.28 19.50
N GLU A 558 -17.58 -11.05 18.47
CA GLU A 558 -18.80 -11.86 18.27
C GLU A 558 -18.56 -13.28 17.71
N SER A 559 -17.32 -13.65 17.40
CA SER A 559 -16.96 -14.99 16.88
C SER A 559 -16.80 -16.08 17.96
N ASN A 560 -16.92 -15.76 19.26
CA ASN A 560 -16.87 -16.75 20.35
C ASN A 560 -18.20 -16.91 21.13
N ALA A 561 -19.28 -16.27 20.69
CA ALA A 561 -20.57 -16.34 21.37
C ALA A 561 -21.70 -16.65 20.37
N THR A 562 -21.72 -17.86 19.82
CA THR A 562 -22.93 -18.56 19.30
C THR A 562 -22.55 -19.97 18.84
N LEU A 563 -22.08 -20.79 19.78
CA LEU A 563 -22.07 -22.25 19.65
C LEU A 563 -22.43 -22.86 21.01
N GLU A 564 -23.51 -22.37 21.61
CA GLU A 564 -24.25 -23.06 22.67
C GLU A 564 -25.66 -22.45 22.73
N ALA A 565 -26.66 -23.31 22.88
CA ALA A 565 -28.12 -23.07 22.87
C ALA A 565 -28.84 -23.06 21.50
N HIS A 566 -28.98 -24.22 20.86
CA HIS A 566 -30.18 -25.08 20.92
C HIS A 566 -30.09 -26.25 19.94
#